data_AF-A0A8T5Y5T8-F1
#
_entry.id   AF-A0A8T5Y5T8-F1
#
_cell.length_a   1.000
_cell.length_b   1.000
_cell.length_c   1.000
_cell.angle_alpha   90.00
_cell.angle_beta   90.00
_cell.angle_gamma   90.00
#
_symmetry.space_group_name_H-M   'P 1'
#
loop_
_entity.id
_entity.type
_entity.pdbx_description
1 polymer ?
#
loop_
_entity_poly.entity_id
_entity_poly.type
_entity_poly.pdbx_seq_one_letter_code
_entity_poly.pdbx_strand_id
1 'polypeptide(L)'
;MSSLAQEESRSISENVTWGQRKRFADGKVTVPFGHFLGYDRGEDGNLVLNPNEAVIIQRIFSMFLQGMTPYGIAKQLTADGILSPAKKDKWNAGTIKRILTNEKYKGDALLQKSYTVDFLTKKKKVNEGEIPQYYVENNHEAIIEPAVFDLVQNELEKRNPANNCHSGVHIFSGKIKCGSCGSWYGSKVWHSNSKYRRTVWQCNRKFNGQQKCSTPHLDEDTIKELFVKATNKLLEDKDEIIANFESMKDVLFDTGPLETKQVELQNEMEIVTELIQQCINENANVALDQGEYQRRYDGLVQRFDTTKEDLEKISGQIKEKVISRQTMAAFLAELKNQDELLTDFDPLLWHSLVDCVTVLDKENVQITFKNGITI
;
A
#
# COMPACT_ATOMS: atom_id res chain seq x y z
N MET A 1 -18.12 -3.81 51.83
CA MET A 1 -16.73 -3.45 51.50
C MET A 1 -16.37 -3.67 50.02
N SER A 2 -16.95 -4.64 49.30
CA SER A 2 -16.66 -4.85 47.86
C SER A 2 -17.11 -3.70 46.94
N SER A 3 -18.26 -3.06 47.21
CA SER A 3 -18.80 -1.99 46.36
C SER A 3 -17.96 -0.71 46.37
N LEU A 4 -17.43 -0.29 47.52
CA LEU A 4 -16.58 0.90 47.65
C LEU A 4 -15.26 0.74 46.89
N ALA A 5 -14.62 -0.42 47.01
CA ALA A 5 -13.38 -0.72 46.28
C ALA A 5 -13.59 -0.76 44.76
N GLN A 6 -14.77 -1.22 44.31
CA GLN A 6 -15.13 -1.24 42.89
C GLN A 6 -15.42 0.17 42.34
N GLU A 7 -16.03 1.03 43.15
CA GLU A 7 -16.31 2.43 42.80
C GLU A 7 -15.02 3.27 42.75
N GLU A 8 -14.09 3.07 43.69
CA GLU A 8 -12.75 3.67 43.63
C GLU A 8 -11.98 3.21 42.38
N SER A 9 -12.04 1.92 42.06
CA SER A 9 -11.41 1.37 40.85
C SER A 9 -11.99 1.99 39.57
N ARG A 10 -13.31 2.21 39.54
CA ARG A 10 -13.98 2.90 38.43
C ARG A 10 -13.52 4.36 38.33
N SER A 11 -13.53 5.11 39.43
CA SER A 11 -13.10 6.51 39.48
C SER A 11 -11.66 6.70 39.01
N ILE A 12 -10.73 5.85 39.46
CA ILE A 12 -9.33 5.87 39.00
C ILE A 12 -9.26 5.61 37.50
N SER A 13 -9.99 4.61 37.00
CA SER A 13 -10.01 4.29 35.58
C SER A 13 -10.56 5.44 34.73
N GLU A 14 -11.62 6.11 35.19
CA GLU A 14 -12.21 7.26 34.51
C GLU A 14 -11.24 8.46 34.49
N ASN A 15 -10.58 8.76 35.62
CA ASN A 15 -9.59 9.83 35.71
C ASN A 15 -8.37 9.59 34.79
N VAL A 16 -7.84 8.36 34.78
CA VAL A 16 -6.75 7.98 33.88
C VAL A 16 -7.18 8.08 32.42
N THR A 17 -8.40 7.63 32.10
CA THR A 17 -8.97 7.72 30.74
C THR A 17 -9.13 9.17 30.30
N TRP A 18 -9.65 10.03 31.17
CA TRP A 18 -9.79 11.46 30.91
C TRP A 18 -8.44 12.13 30.68
N GLY A 19 -7.44 11.87 31.52
CA GLY A 19 -6.09 12.39 31.35
C GLY A 19 -5.47 11.95 30.02
N GLN A 20 -5.64 10.69 29.64
CA GLN A 20 -5.14 10.18 28.35
C GLN A 20 -5.87 10.81 27.15
N ARG A 21 -7.19 11.01 27.23
CA ARG A 21 -7.98 11.70 26.19
C ARG A 21 -7.58 13.15 26.05
N LYS A 22 -7.33 13.85 27.15
CA LYS A 22 -6.85 15.23 27.11
C LYS A 22 -5.50 15.32 26.40
N ARG A 23 -4.57 14.39 26.69
CA ARG A 23 -3.30 14.30 25.95
C ARG A 23 -3.49 14.05 24.46
N PHE A 24 -4.46 13.24 24.06
CA PHE A 24 -4.77 13.03 22.64
C PHE A 24 -5.33 14.28 21.97
N ALA A 25 -6.24 14.99 22.64
CA ALA A 25 -6.77 16.26 22.15
C ALA A 25 -5.68 17.34 22.03
N ASP A 26 -4.69 17.32 22.93
CA ASP A 26 -3.52 18.21 22.87
C ASP A 26 -2.46 17.73 21.85
N GLY A 27 -2.74 16.68 21.05
CA GLY A 27 -1.85 16.16 20.01
C GLY A 27 -0.58 15.47 20.53
N LYS A 28 -0.50 15.15 21.83
CA LYS A 28 0.71 14.55 22.43
C LYS A 28 0.81 13.07 22.06
N VAL A 29 1.69 12.77 21.11
CA VAL A 29 1.98 11.41 20.65
C VAL A 29 2.78 10.64 21.70
N THR A 30 2.54 9.35 21.84
CA THR A 30 3.34 8.47 22.69
C THR A 30 3.50 7.13 22.00
N VAL A 31 4.74 6.67 21.90
CA VAL A 31 5.10 5.40 21.24
C VAL A 31 5.93 4.51 22.17
N PRO A 32 5.80 3.18 22.05
CA PRO A 32 6.68 2.25 22.76
C PRO A 32 8.03 2.16 22.05
N PHE A 33 8.96 3.07 22.35
CA PHE A 33 10.28 3.17 21.70
C PHE A 33 11.09 1.86 21.70
N GLY A 34 10.94 1.00 22.72
CA GLY A 34 11.65 -0.28 22.77
C GLY A 34 11.29 -1.30 21.67
N HIS A 35 10.24 -1.04 20.89
CA HIS A 35 9.78 -1.88 19.78
C HIS A 35 9.50 -1.08 18.50
N PHE A 36 9.99 0.16 18.42
CA PHE A 36 9.73 1.06 17.31
C PHE A 36 11.05 1.44 16.66
N LEU A 37 11.26 0.99 15.43
CA LEU A 37 12.50 1.17 14.68
C LEU A 37 12.47 2.49 13.91
N GLY A 38 13.57 3.23 13.89
CA GLY A 38 13.76 4.46 13.10
C GLY A 38 13.74 5.75 13.92
N TYR A 39 13.31 5.69 15.18
CA TYR A 39 13.13 6.88 16.01
C TYR A 39 13.54 6.63 17.46
N ASP A 40 14.27 7.58 18.02
CA ASP A 40 14.64 7.63 19.43
C ASP A 40 13.70 8.55 20.23
N ARG A 41 13.74 8.37 21.55
CA ARG A 41 13.01 9.24 22.47
C ARG A 41 13.80 10.53 22.67
N GLY A 42 13.27 11.64 22.15
CA GLY A 42 13.81 12.97 22.41
C GLY A 42 13.62 13.41 23.86
N GLU A 43 14.29 14.51 24.24
CA GLU A 43 14.26 15.06 25.60
C GLU A 43 12.82 15.41 26.05
N ASP A 44 12.01 15.94 25.14
CA ASP A 44 10.60 16.28 25.37
C ASP A 44 9.65 15.07 25.33
N GLY A 45 10.19 13.86 25.08
CA GLY A 45 9.42 12.64 24.87
C GLY A 45 8.80 12.48 23.48
N ASN A 46 9.11 13.39 22.56
CA ASN A 46 8.74 13.32 21.15
C ASN A 46 9.66 12.36 20.36
N LEU A 47 9.26 12.04 19.13
CA LEU A 47 10.05 11.20 18.23
C LEU A 47 11.16 12.01 17.58
N VAL A 48 12.40 11.55 17.72
CA VAL A 48 13.58 12.12 17.05
C VAL A 48 14.13 11.09 16.08
N LEU A 49 14.45 11.50 14.86
CA LEU A 49 14.98 10.63 13.82
C LEU A 49 16.27 9.94 14.28
N ASN A 50 16.33 8.60 14.15
CA ASN A 50 17.59 7.87 14.27
C ASN A 50 18.11 7.51 12.87
N PRO A 51 19.17 8.18 12.37
CA PRO A 51 19.65 7.98 11.00
C PRO A 51 20.04 6.53 10.68
N ASN A 52 20.62 5.80 11.63
CA ASN A 52 21.09 4.43 11.40
C ASN A 52 19.91 3.46 11.21
N GLU A 53 18.86 3.62 12.01
CA GLU A 53 17.66 2.80 11.91
C GLU A 53 16.74 3.25 10.76
N ALA A 54 16.74 4.54 10.44
CA ALA A 54 15.96 5.12 9.34
C ALA A 54 16.35 4.51 7.99
N VAL A 55 17.64 4.22 7.76
CA VAL A 55 18.12 3.53 6.54
C VAL A 55 17.46 2.15 6.38
N ILE A 56 17.23 1.42 7.47
CA ILE A 56 16.56 0.10 7.43
C ILE A 56 15.10 0.28 7.00
N ILE A 57 14.42 1.29 7.53
CA ILE A 57 13.04 1.61 7.15
C ILE A 57 12.96 2.01 5.67
N GLN A 58 13.82 2.92 5.21
CA GLN A 58 13.90 3.31 3.79
C GLN A 58 14.16 2.11 2.89
N ARG A 59 15.05 1.20 3.30
CA ARG A 59 15.33 -0.06 2.60
C ARG A 59 14.10 -0.97 2.53
N ILE A 60 13.33 -1.10 3.60
CA ILE A 60 12.08 -1.88 3.63
C ILE A 60 11.06 -1.31 2.63
N PHE A 61 10.85 0.01 2.63
CA PHE A 61 9.93 0.68 1.71
C PHE A 61 10.39 0.52 0.25
N SER A 62 11.68 0.73 -0.01
CA SER A 62 12.28 0.53 -1.34
C SER A 62 12.12 -0.91 -1.84
N MET A 63 12.48 -1.92 -1.06
CA MET A 63 12.31 -3.33 -1.42
C MET A 63 10.85 -3.69 -1.73
N PHE A 64 9.90 -3.13 -0.96
CA PHE A 64 8.48 -3.37 -1.18
C PHE A 64 7.98 -2.77 -2.49
N LEU A 65 8.37 -1.52 -2.77
CA LEU A 65 8.06 -0.82 -4.03
C LEU A 65 8.74 -1.45 -5.24
N GLN A 66 9.96 -1.97 -5.06
CA GLN A 66 10.63 -2.77 -6.07
C GLN A 66 9.78 -3.98 -6.42
N GLY A 67 9.07 -4.60 -5.47
CA GLY A 67 8.14 -5.69 -5.77
C GLY A 67 8.20 -6.85 -4.77
N MET A 68 9.08 -6.78 -3.78
CA MET A 68 9.21 -7.84 -2.78
C MET A 68 7.95 -7.92 -1.90
N THR A 69 7.61 -9.13 -1.49
CA THR A 69 6.51 -9.35 -0.55
C THR A 69 6.98 -9.09 0.88
N PRO A 70 6.07 -8.78 1.83
CA PRO A 70 6.45 -8.62 3.24
C PRO A 70 7.18 -9.86 3.80
N TYR A 71 6.88 -11.05 3.27
CA TYR A 71 7.60 -12.28 3.61
C TYR A 71 9.01 -12.31 3.01
N GLY A 72 9.16 -11.95 1.74
CA GLY A 72 10.47 -11.86 1.08
C GLY A 72 11.40 -10.88 1.77
N ILE A 73 10.90 -9.68 2.11
CA ILE A 73 11.64 -8.66 2.85
C ILE A 73 12.07 -9.18 4.22
N ALA A 74 11.17 -9.82 4.97
CA ALA A 74 11.51 -10.42 6.26
C ALA A 74 12.62 -11.48 6.13
N LYS A 75 12.55 -12.34 5.10
CA LYS A 75 13.58 -13.35 4.85
C LYS A 75 14.92 -12.71 4.50
N GLN A 76 14.92 -11.66 3.67
CA GLN A 76 16.13 -10.95 3.28
C GLN A 76 16.79 -10.27 4.48
N LEU A 77 16.04 -9.50 5.27
CA LEU A 77 16.59 -8.82 6.47
C LEU A 77 17.13 -9.82 7.50
N THR A 78 16.49 -10.98 7.63
CA THR A 78 16.99 -12.08 8.48
C THR A 78 18.30 -12.66 7.94
N ALA A 79 18.43 -12.82 6.62
CA ALA A 79 19.65 -13.31 5.99
C ALA A 79 20.81 -12.31 6.11
N ASP A 80 20.51 -11.02 6.06
CA ASP A 80 21.47 -9.93 6.24
C ASP A 80 21.91 -9.75 7.70
N GLY A 81 21.37 -10.54 8.65
CA GLY A 81 21.72 -10.47 10.07
C GLY A 81 21.16 -9.25 10.81
N ILE A 82 20.17 -8.55 10.24
CA ILE A 82 19.58 -7.36 10.84
C ILE A 82 18.57 -7.80 11.92
N LEU A 83 18.67 -7.23 13.13
CA LEU A 83 17.72 -7.51 14.20
C LEU A 83 16.36 -6.83 13.96
N SER A 84 15.28 -7.53 14.28
CA SER A 84 13.93 -6.97 14.24
C SER A 84 13.71 -5.89 15.31
N PRO A 85 12.65 -5.07 15.24
CA PRO A 85 12.37 -4.03 16.23
C PRO A 85 12.22 -4.57 17.67
N ALA A 86 11.89 -5.85 17.83
CA ALA A 86 11.83 -6.53 19.12
C ALA A 86 13.17 -7.19 19.52
N LYS A 87 14.27 -6.83 18.86
CA LYS A 87 15.63 -7.37 19.04
C LYS A 87 15.72 -8.89 18.85
N LYS A 88 14.91 -9.44 17.94
CA LYS A 88 14.94 -10.87 17.57
C LYS A 88 15.68 -11.04 16.25
N ASP A 89 16.39 -12.16 16.11
CA ASP A 89 17.15 -12.51 14.89
C ASP A 89 16.26 -12.79 13.67
N LYS A 90 15.03 -13.27 13.89
CA LYS A 90 14.10 -13.61 12.82
C LYS A 90 13.04 -12.53 12.64
N TRP A 91 12.96 -11.98 11.43
CA TRP A 91 11.87 -11.11 11.01
C TRP A 91 10.62 -11.91 10.63
N ASN A 92 9.46 -11.30 10.86
CA ASN A 92 8.17 -11.83 10.45
C ASN A 92 7.52 -10.87 9.46
N ALA A 93 6.87 -11.41 8.43
CA ALA A 93 6.06 -10.68 7.46
C ALA A 93 5.03 -9.74 8.12
N GLY A 94 4.44 -10.13 9.25
CA GLY A 94 3.51 -9.29 10.01
C GLY A 94 4.15 -8.02 10.56
N THR A 95 5.42 -8.07 10.97
CA THR A 95 6.18 -6.91 11.42
C THR A 95 6.44 -5.94 10.26
N ILE A 96 6.85 -6.48 9.10
CA ILE A 96 7.06 -5.68 7.89
C ILE A 96 5.75 -5.00 7.46
N LYS A 97 4.64 -5.75 7.43
CA LYS A 97 3.33 -5.16 7.10
C LYS A 97 2.96 -4.01 8.04
N ARG A 98 3.18 -4.17 9.35
CA ARG A 98 2.95 -3.10 10.33
C ARG A 98 3.84 -1.89 10.11
N ILE A 99 5.08 -2.07 9.68
CA ILE A 99 5.98 -0.97 9.33
C ILE A 99 5.44 -0.23 8.10
N LEU A 100 5.13 -0.96 7.03
CA LEU A 100 4.64 -0.39 5.77
C LEU A 100 3.31 0.38 5.95
N THR A 101 2.43 -0.02 6.87
CA THR A 101 1.13 0.64 7.09
C THR A 101 1.15 1.73 8.16
N ASN A 102 2.27 1.97 8.85
CA ASN A 102 2.29 2.89 9.99
C ASN A 102 2.53 4.33 9.54
N GLU A 103 1.52 5.17 9.74
CA GLU A 103 1.52 6.58 9.36
C GLU A 103 2.66 7.40 9.98
N LYS A 104 3.25 6.92 11.08
CA LYS A 104 4.37 7.61 11.75
C LYS A 104 5.60 7.72 10.86
N TYR A 105 5.82 6.76 9.97
CA TYR A 105 6.97 6.83 9.06
C TYR A 105 6.88 7.97 8.03
N LYS A 106 5.68 8.53 7.80
CA LYS A 106 5.47 9.74 7.00
C LYS A 106 5.34 11.03 7.83
N GLY A 107 5.61 10.98 9.14
CA GLY A 107 5.54 12.13 10.04
C GLY A 107 4.18 12.34 10.74
N ASP A 108 3.17 11.55 10.41
CA ASP A 108 1.81 11.72 10.93
C ASP A 108 1.53 10.81 12.14
N ALA A 109 0.51 11.13 12.93
CA ALA A 109 0.07 10.29 14.03
C ALA A 109 -1.45 10.25 14.17
N LEU A 110 -2.01 9.05 14.03
CA LEU A 110 -3.41 8.80 14.38
C LEU A 110 -3.51 8.32 15.83
N LEU A 111 -4.18 9.11 16.66
CA LEU A 111 -4.36 8.88 18.09
C LEU A 111 -5.74 8.25 18.38
N GLN A 112 -5.84 7.55 19.50
CA GLN A 112 -7.09 6.94 19.97
C GLN A 112 -7.71 5.89 19.01
N LYS A 113 -6.86 5.12 18.31
CA LYS A 113 -7.25 3.99 17.44
C LYS A 113 -8.03 2.86 18.15
N SER A 114 -7.91 2.78 19.47
CA SER A 114 -8.60 1.80 20.30
C SER A 114 -8.91 2.38 21.67
N TYR A 115 -9.93 1.87 22.33
CA TYR A 115 -10.32 2.29 23.66
C TYR A 115 -10.77 1.12 24.52
N THR A 116 -10.74 1.32 25.84
CA THR A 116 -11.23 0.35 26.82
C THR A 116 -12.74 0.51 26.96
N VAL A 117 -13.50 -0.56 26.69
CA VAL A 117 -14.96 -0.56 26.78
C VAL A 117 -15.43 -0.77 28.22
N ASP A 118 -14.74 -1.64 28.94
CA ASP A 118 -15.09 -2.02 30.30
C ASP A 118 -13.86 -1.94 31.20
N PHE A 119 -13.99 -1.19 32.30
CA PHE A 119 -12.93 -0.94 33.27
C PHE A 119 -12.60 -2.19 34.11
N LEU A 120 -13.56 -3.11 34.31
CA LEU A 120 -13.37 -4.34 35.07
C LEU A 120 -12.60 -5.38 34.25
N THR A 121 -13.09 -5.68 33.05
CA THR A 121 -12.46 -6.68 32.18
C THR A 121 -11.27 -6.12 31.39
N LYS A 122 -11.07 -4.80 31.39
CA LYS A 122 -10.06 -4.07 30.60
C LYS A 122 -10.10 -4.42 29.11
N LYS A 123 -11.27 -4.83 28.62
CA LYS A 123 -11.46 -5.23 27.22
C LYS A 123 -11.29 -4.03 26.31
N LYS A 124 -10.38 -4.13 25.35
CA LYS A 124 -10.15 -3.10 24.34
C LYS A 124 -10.95 -3.39 23.07
N LYS A 125 -11.50 -2.33 22.47
CA LYS A 125 -12.14 -2.35 21.15
C LYS A 125 -11.40 -1.38 20.23
N VAL A 126 -11.32 -1.71 18.94
CA VAL A 126 -10.91 -0.76 17.90
C VAL A 126 -11.97 0.33 17.82
N ASN A 127 -11.53 1.57 17.67
CA ASN A 127 -12.42 2.71 17.52
C ASN A 127 -12.85 2.80 16.04
N GLU A 128 -14.14 2.67 15.78
CA GLU A 128 -14.76 2.75 14.45
C GLU A 128 -15.56 4.06 14.30
N GLY A 129 -15.44 4.98 15.26
CA GLY A 129 -16.12 6.27 15.29
C GLY A 129 -16.95 6.50 16.56
N GLU A 130 -16.93 5.58 17.53
CA GLU A 130 -17.69 5.73 18.78
C GLU A 130 -17.18 6.87 19.65
N ILE A 131 -15.91 7.22 19.52
CA ILE A 131 -15.27 8.32 20.23
C ILE A 131 -14.32 9.08 19.30
N PRO A 132 -14.02 10.37 19.57
CA PRO A 132 -13.15 11.16 18.72
C PRO A 132 -11.79 10.49 18.48
N GLN A 133 -11.38 10.45 17.22
CA GLN A 133 -10.02 10.16 16.79
C GLN A 133 -9.34 11.46 16.42
N TYR A 134 -8.05 11.57 16.73
CA TYR A 134 -7.26 12.77 16.43
C TYR A 134 -6.17 12.40 15.45
N TYR A 135 -6.19 13.03 14.27
CA TYR A 135 -5.14 12.92 13.27
C TYR A 135 -4.23 14.13 13.42
N VAL A 136 -2.96 13.91 13.72
CA VAL A 136 -1.95 14.95 13.88
C VAL A 136 -0.99 14.85 12.72
N GLU A 137 -1.04 15.83 11.83
CA GLU A 137 -0.15 15.93 10.67
C GLU A 137 1.21 16.54 11.06
N ASN A 138 2.28 16.11 10.38
CA ASN A 138 3.63 16.68 10.54
C ASN A 138 4.08 16.78 12.00
N ASN A 139 3.77 15.75 12.81
CA ASN A 139 4.09 15.75 14.24
C ASN A 139 5.60 15.63 14.50
N HIS A 140 6.32 14.94 13.62
CA HIS A 140 7.75 14.68 13.72
C HIS A 140 8.36 14.52 12.33
N GLU A 141 9.70 14.54 12.27
CA GLU A 141 10.43 14.39 11.02
C GLU A 141 10.11 13.04 10.34
N ALA A 142 9.69 13.10 9.07
CA ALA A 142 9.32 11.92 8.30
C ALA A 142 10.56 11.15 7.84
N ILE A 143 10.57 9.81 7.99
CA ILE A 143 11.60 8.95 7.38
C ILE A 143 11.31 8.75 5.89
N ILE A 144 10.03 8.66 5.54
CA ILE A 144 9.52 8.40 4.20
C ILE A 144 8.66 9.58 3.78
N GLU A 145 8.87 10.09 2.56
CA GLU A 145 8.03 11.14 2.02
C GLU A 145 6.55 10.70 1.94
N PRO A 146 5.58 11.58 2.24
CA PRO A 146 4.15 11.23 2.18
C PRO A 146 3.73 10.59 0.85
N ALA A 147 4.25 11.11 -0.28
CA ALA A 147 3.97 10.55 -1.60
C ALA A 147 4.44 9.09 -1.75
N VAL A 148 5.63 8.76 -1.23
CA VAL A 148 6.18 7.40 -1.24
C VAL A 148 5.39 6.48 -0.32
N PHE A 149 4.93 6.98 0.81
CA PHE A 149 4.08 6.22 1.73
C PHE A 149 2.72 5.87 1.08
N ASP A 150 2.13 6.82 0.37
CA ASP A 150 0.86 6.63 -0.34
C ASP A 150 1.00 5.61 -1.48
N LEU A 151 2.11 5.63 -2.22
CA LEU A 151 2.46 4.58 -3.18
C LEU A 151 2.41 3.19 -2.54
N VAL A 152 3.05 3.04 -1.37
CA VAL A 152 3.10 1.77 -0.65
C VAL A 152 1.70 1.32 -0.20
N GLN A 153 0.84 2.23 0.26
CA GLN A 153 -0.54 1.87 0.62
C GLN A 153 -1.32 1.38 -0.59
N ASN A 154 -1.24 2.10 -1.72
CA ASN A 154 -1.89 1.69 -2.96
C ASN A 154 -1.40 0.31 -3.42
N GLU A 155 -0.10 0.05 -3.33
CA GLU A 155 0.47 -1.24 -3.69
C GLU A 155 0.04 -2.36 -2.73
N LEU A 156 -0.09 -2.09 -1.43
CA LEU A 156 -0.66 -3.03 -0.46
C LEU A 156 -2.12 -3.37 -0.78
N GLU A 157 -2.92 -2.38 -1.20
CA GLU A 157 -4.32 -2.57 -1.61
C GLU A 157 -4.43 -3.39 -2.89
N LYS A 158 -3.60 -3.10 -3.91
CA LYS A 158 -3.52 -3.91 -5.14
C LYS A 158 -3.19 -5.36 -4.87
N ARG A 159 -2.27 -5.63 -3.93
CA ARG A 159 -1.85 -6.98 -3.53
C ARG A 159 -2.80 -7.68 -2.55
N ASN A 160 -3.91 -7.04 -2.17
CA ASN A 160 -4.83 -7.60 -1.19
C ASN A 160 -5.51 -8.88 -1.74
N PRO A 161 -5.46 -10.01 -1.01
CA PRO A 161 -6.04 -11.29 -1.43
C PRO A 161 -7.53 -11.26 -1.80
N ALA A 162 -8.30 -10.29 -1.29
CA ALA A 162 -9.69 -10.08 -1.70
C ALA A 162 -9.84 -9.79 -3.21
N ASN A 163 -8.81 -9.24 -3.85
CA ASN A 163 -8.78 -8.92 -5.28
C ASN A 163 -7.89 -9.88 -6.11
N ASN A 164 -6.93 -10.59 -5.49
CA ASN A 164 -6.13 -11.63 -6.14
C ASN A 164 -5.34 -12.46 -5.12
N CYS A 165 -5.39 -13.80 -5.19
CA CYS A 165 -4.60 -14.69 -4.32
C CYS A 165 -3.09 -14.59 -4.59
N HIS A 166 -2.43 -13.56 -4.07
CA HIS A 166 -0.99 -13.39 -4.15
C HIS A 166 -0.29 -14.18 -3.03
N SER A 167 0.12 -15.41 -3.31
CA SER A 167 0.91 -16.20 -2.36
C SER A 167 2.38 -15.75 -2.42
N GLY A 168 2.80 -14.86 -1.52
CA GLY A 168 4.17 -14.33 -1.46
C GLY A 168 5.28 -15.32 -1.06
N VAL A 169 5.06 -16.62 -1.29
CA VAL A 169 5.96 -17.73 -0.93
C VAL A 169 7.12 -17.85 -1.93
N HIS A 170 6.90 -17.56 -3.21
CA HIS A 170 7.91 -17.61 -4.27
C HIS A 170 7.97 -16.29 -5.03
N ILE A 171 9.15 -15.98 -5.60
CA ILE A 171 9.43 -14.73 -6.32
C ILE A 171 8.60 -14.55 -7.60
N PHE A 172 8.20 -15.64 -8.24
CA PHE A 172 7.36 -15.61 -9.46
C PHE A 172 5.85 -15.63 -9.16
N SER A 173 5.45 -15.71 -7.88
CA SER A 173 4.05 -15.76 -7.50
C SER A 173 3.34 -14.45 -7.88
N GLY A 174 2.19 -14.56 -8.54
CA GLY A 174 1.42 -13.41 -8.99
C GLY A 174 2.10 -12.57 -10.06
N LYS A 175 3.13 -13.11 -10.72
CA LYS A 175 3.79 -12.50 -11.88
C LYS A 175 3.49 -13.24 -13.17
N ILE A 176 3.15 -14.53 -13.12
CA ILE A 176 2.94 -15.36 -14.31
C ILE A 176 1.44 -15.51 -14.60
N LYS A 177 0.98 -14.99 -15.73
CA LYS A 177 -0.40 -15.00 -16.21
C LYS A 177 -0.58 -15.99 -17.36
N CYS A 178 -1.70 -16.69 -17.35
CA CYS A 178 -2.10 -17.57 -18.44
C CYS A 178 -2.74 -16.76 -19.57
N GLY A 179 -2.18 -16.84 -20.78
CA GLY A 179 -2.71 -16.14 -21.95
C GLY A 179 -4.03 -16.70 -22.47
N SER A 180 -4.35 -17.97 -22.19
CA SER A 180 -5.60 -18.59 -22.69
C SER A 180 -6.80 -18.38 -21.77
N CYS A 181 -6.63 -18.46 -20.45
CA CYS A 181 -7.72 -18.36 -19.48
C CYS A 181 -7.66 -17.11 -18.58
N GLY A 182 -6.63 -16.28 -18.73
CA GLY A 182 -6.42 -15.06 -17.95
C GLY A 182 -6.07 -15.28 -16.46
N SER A 183 -6.06 -16.54 -16.00
CA SER A 183 -5.75 -16.88 -14.61
C SER A 183 -4.25 -16.90 -14.31
N TRP A 184 -3.88 -16.70 -13.05
CA TRP A 184 -2.50 -16.77 -12.61
C TRP A 184 -1.98 -18.21 -12.51
N TYR A 185 -0.69 -18.36 -12.77
CA TYR A 185 0.06 -19.56 -12.44
C TYR A 185 0.35 -19.62 -10.94
N GLY A 186 0.40 -20.82 -10.39
CA GLY A 186 0.84 -21.08 -9.03
C GLY A 186 1.94 -22.13 -8.99
N SER A 187 2.77 -22.07 -7.96
CA SER A 187 3.78 -23.09 -7.71
C SER A 187 3.10 -24.40 -7.28
N LYS A 188 3.56 -25.50 -7.86
CA LYS A 188 3.19 -26.88 -7.50
C LYS A 188 4.46 -27.65 -7.24
N VAL A 189 4.48 -28.42 -6.15
CA VAL A 189 5.58 -29.33 -5.86
C VAL A 189 5.29 -30.67 -6.53
N TRP A 190 6.16 -31.07 -7.45
CA TRP A 190 6.13 -32.39 -8.07
C TRP A 190 7.17 -33.29 -7.41
N HIS A 191 6.87 -34.59 -7.37
CA HIS A 191 7.73 -35.61 -6.75
C HIS A 191 8.11 -35.28 -5.28
N SER A 192 7.15 -34.81 -4.48
CA SER A 192 7.38 -34.28 -3.12
C SER A 192 8.15 -35.22 -2.19
N ASN A 193 7.98 -36.54 -2.36
CA ASN A 193 8.56 -37.57 -1.50
C ASN A 193 9.79 -38.26 -2.13
N SER A 194 10.38 -37.68 -3.16
CA SER A 194 11.46 -38.26 -3.96
C SER A 194 12.65 -37.31 -4.08
N LYS A 195 13.83 -37.86 -4.37
CA LYS A 195 15.05 -37.08 -4.68
C LYS A 195 14.90 -36.18 -5.91
N TYR A 196 13.88 -36.41 -6.74
CA TYR A 196 13.55 -35.59 -7.91
C TYR A 196 12.51 -34.50 -7.61
N ARG A 197 12.34 -34.14 -6.32
CA ARG A 197 11.45 -33.05 -5.90
C ARG A 197 11.80 -31.78 -6.66
N ARG A 198 10.82 -31.23 -7.38
CA ARG A 198 10.95 -29.98 -8.12
C ARG A 198 9.73 -29.10 -7.98
N THR A 199 9.93 -27.79 -8.11
CA THR A 199 8.87 -26.79 -8.15
C THR A 199 8.57 -26.45 -9.60
N VAL A 200 7.31 -26.61 -10.00
CA VAL A 200 6.83 -26.26 -11.34
C VAL A 200 5.70 -25.26 -11.23
N TRP A 201 5.66 -24.36 -12.21
CA TRP A 201 4.64 -23.34 -12.34
C TRP A 201 3.58 -23.80 -13.31
N GLN A 202 2.33 -23.81 -12.85
CA GLN A 202 1.19 -24.25 -13.64
C GLN A 202 0.00 -23.33 -13.42
N CYS A 203 -0.77 -23.07 -14.49
CA CYS A 203 -2.04 -22.36 -14.43
C CYS A 203 -2.94 -22.94 -13.32
N ASN A 204 -3.39 -22.09 -12.39
CA ASN A 204 -4.22 -22.54 -11.26
C ASN A 204 -5.59 -23.07 -11.70
N ARG A 205 -6.12 -22.59 -12.84
CA ARG A 205 -7.38 -23.06 -13.43
C ARG A 205 -7.18 -24.19 -14.44
N LYS A 206 -6.01 -24.82 -14.51
CA LYS A 206 -5.71 -25.81 -15.56
C LYS A 206 -6.71 -26.96 -15.64
N PHE A 207 -7.19 -27.39 -14.48
CA PHE A 207 -8.14 -28.49 -14.34
C PHE A 207 -9.52 -28.03 -13.81
N ASN A 208 -9.81 -26.73 -13.86
CA ASN A 208 -11.09 -26.21 -13.38
C ASN A 208 -12.12 -26.24 -14.52
N GLY A 209 -13.30 -26.83 -14.27
CA GLY A 209 -14.40 -26.85 -15.24
C GLY A 209 -14.26 -27.90 -16.35
N GLN A 210 -15.13 -27.81 -17.37
CA GLN A 210 -15.20 -28.80 -18.46
C GLN A 210 -14.10 -28.64 -19.52
N GLN A 211 -13.63 -27.42 -19.79
CA GLN A 211 -12.53 -27.17 -20.72
C GLN A 211 -11.21 -26.97 -19.99
N LYS A 212 -10.25 -27.87 -20.25
CA LYS A 212 -8.92 -27.83 -19.63
C LYS A 212 -8.03 -26.81 -20.32
N CYS A 213 -7.26 -26.08 -19.52
CA CYS A 213 -6.27 -25.14 -20.04
C CYS A 213 -5.12 -25.90 -20.72
N SER A 214 -4.83 -25.57 -21.97
CA SER A 214 -3.77 -26.21 -22.77
C SER A 214 -2.36 -25.69 -22.47
N THR A 215 -2.23 -24.61 -21.70
CA THR A 215 -0.95 -23.95 -21.49
C THR A 215 0.08 -24.83 -20.77
N PRO A 216 1.38 -24.69 -21.12
CA PRO A 216 2.45 -25.52 -20.57
C PRO A 216 2.69 -25.26 -19.08
N HIS A 217 3.47 -26.14 -18.46
CA HIS A 217 4.10 -25.84 -17.17
C HIS A 217 5.49 -25.27 -17.42
N LEU A 218 5.98 -24.44 -16.50
CA LEU A 218 7.31 -23.85 -16.55
C LEU A 218 8.12 -24.27 -15.33
N ASP A 219 9.38 -24.63 -15.52
CA ASP A 219 10.33 -24.84 -14.43
C ASP A 219 10.90 -23.47 -13.99
N GLU A 220 11.39 -23.37 -12.74
CA GLU A 220 11.96 -22.12 -12.22
C GLU A 220 13.14 -21.63 -13.07
N ASP A 221 14.00 -22.54 -13.52
CA ASP A 221 15.19 -22.18 -14.29
C ASP A 221 14.84 -21.65 -15.69
N THR A 222 13.80 -22.21 -16.32
CA THR A 222 13.28 -21.69 -17.60
C THR A 222 12.79 -20.25 -17.46
N ILE A 223 12.11 -19.92 -16.36
CA ILE A 223 11.62 -18.55 -16.12
C ILE A 223 12.80 -17.59 -15.93
N LYS A 224 13.83 -18.00 -15.18
CA LYS A 224 15.06 -17.21 -14.98
C LYS A 224 15.80 -16.97 -16.30
N GLU A 225 15.98 -17.99 -17.12
CA GLU A 225 16.63 -17.86 -18.42
C GLU A 225 15.87 -16.94 -19.37
N LEU A 226 14.53 -17.05 -19.41
CA LEU A 226 13.69 -16.17 -20.21
C LEU A 226 13.80 -14.71 -19.73
N PHE A 227 13.84 -14.49 -18.41
CA PHE A 227 14.05 -13.16 -17.84
C PHE A 227 15.40 -12.55 -18.26
N VAL A 228 16.49 -13.30 -18.14
CA VAL A 228 17.82 -12.83 -18.52
C VAL A 228 17.86 -12.47 -20.01
N LYS A 229 17.30 -13.33 -20.87
CA LYS A 229 17.23 -13.07 -22.33
C LYS A 229 16.40 -11.82 -22.65
N ALA A 230 15.22 -11.69 -22.07
CA ALA A 230 14.34 -10.55 -22.32
C ALA A 230 14.96 -9.24 -21.80
N THR A 231 15.60 -9.28 -20.62
CA THR A 231 16.24 -8.10 -20.05
C THR A 231 17.45 -7.67 -20.87
N ASN A 232 18.28 -8.62 -21.34
CA ASN A 232 19.41 -8.30 -22.21
C ASN A 232 18.95 -7.66 -23.53
N LYS A 233 17.86 -8.15 -24.13
CA LYS A 233 17.26 -7.51 -25.32
C LYS A 233 16.73 -6.11 -25.01
N LEU A 234 16.18 -5.89 -23.82
CA LEU A 234 15.73 -4.56 -23.40
C LEU A 234 16.90 -3.60 -23.14
N LEU A 235 18.04 -4.12 -22.67
CA LEU A 235 19.27 -3.35 -22.47
C LEU A 235 19.91 -2.91 -23.79
N GLU A 236 19.76 -3.69 -24.86
CA GLU A 236 20.23 -3.30 -26.22
C GLU A 236 19.54 -2.00 -26.70
N ASP A 237 18.25 -1.83 -26.40
CA ASP A 237 17.46 -0.65 -26.78
C ASP A 237 17.38 0.42 -25.66
N LYS A 238 18.20 0.31 -24.61
CA LYS A 238 18.13 1.14 -23.38
C LYS A 238 18.13 2.64 -23.67
N ASP A 239 19.06 3.11 -24.52
CA ASP A 239 19.23 4.54 -24.80
C ASP A 239 18.02 5.13 -25.53
N GLU A 240 17.43 4.37 -26.46
CA GLU A 240 16.23 4.78 -27.19
C GLU A 240 15.01 4.82 -26.25
N ILE A 241 14.85 3.82 -25.38
CA ILE A 241 13.76 3.77 -24.40
C ILE A 241 13.84 4.97 -23.44
N ILE A 242 15.04 5.31 -22.95
CA ILE A 242 15.27 6.45 -22.07
C ILE A 242 14.94 7.76 -22.78
N ALA A 243 15.46 7.97 -23.99
CA ALA A 243 15.23 9.21 -24.75
C ALA A 243 13.75 9.42 -25.10
N ASN A 244 13.07 8.36 -25.56
CA ASN A 244 11.65 8.39 -25.89
C ASN A 244 10.82 8.74 -24.65
N PHE A 245 11.11 8.13 -23.50
CA PHE A 245 10.40 8.45 -22.27
C PHE A 245 10.67 9.88 -21.80
N GLU A 246 11.92 10.33 -21.77
CA GLU A 246 12.25 11.68 -21.32
C GLU A 246 11.54 12.76 -22.15
N SER A 247 11.31 12.50 -23.44
CA SER A 247 10.55 13.39 -24.32
C SER A 247 9.03 13.36 -24.09
N MET A 248 8.47 12.21 -23.70
CA MET A 248 7.01 12.01 -23.58
C MET A 248 6.48 12.09 -22.14
N LYS A 249 7.35 12.06 -21.12
CA LYS A 249 6.96 11.97 -19.70
C LYS A 249 6.02 13.09 -19.27
N ASP A 250 6.28 14.32 -19.70
CA ASP A 250 5.52 15.49 -19.24
C ASP A 250 4.17 15.58 -19.95
N VAL A 251 4.02 14.98 -21.14
CA VAL A 251 2.75 14.92 -21.87
C VAL A 251 1.88 13.77 -21.38
N LEU A 252 2.45 12.57 -21.20
CA LEU A 252 1.70 11.38 -20.78
C LEU A 252 1.20 11.49 -19.34
N PHE A 253 2.04 12.03 -18.44
CA PHE A 253 1.77 12.12 -17.01
C PHE A 253 1.39 13.52 -16.55
N ASP A 254 0.92 14.38 -17.46
CA ASP A 254 0.37 15.68 -17.07
C ASP A 254 -0.87 15.49 -16.17
N THR A 255 -0.78 16.04 -14.96
CA THR A 255 -1.84 16.07 -13.96
C THR A 255 -2.50 17.44 -13.86
N GLY A 256 -1.94 18.50 -14.46
CA GLY A 256 -2.42 19.87 -14.31
C GLY A 256 -3.91 20.06 -14.64
N PRO A 257 -4.43 19.53 -15.77
CA PRO A 257 -5.86 19.61 -16.09
C PRO A 257 -6.74 18.89 -15.06
N LEU A 258 -6.29 17.75 -14.54
CA LEU A 258 -7.03 16.97 -13.54
C LEU A 258 -7.00 17.65 -12.17
N GLU A 259 -5.86 18.22 -11.76
CA GLU A 259 -5.71 18.99 -10.52
C GLU A 259 -6.58 20.25 -10.55
N THR A 260 -6.64 20.94 -11.68
CA THR A 260 -7.56 22.08 -11.87
C THR A 260 -9.00 21.64 -11.67
N LYS A 261 -9.39 20.49 -12.27
CA LYS A 261 -10.73 19.94 -12.11
C LYS A 261 -11.03 19.48 -10.68
N GLN A 262 -10.03 18.96 -9.98
CA GLN A 262 -10.15 18.56 -8.57
C GLN A 262 -10.46 19.77 -7.69
N VAL A 263 -9.76 20.90 -7.88
CA VAL A 263 -10.00 22.15 -7.14
C VAL A 263 -11.40 22.70 -7.44
N GLU A 264 -11.84 22.68 -8.70
CA GLU A 264 -13.21 23.08 -9.06
C GLU A 264 -14.28 22.26 -8.34
N LEU A 265 -14.12 20.93 -8.31
CA LEU A 265 -15.07 20.03 -7.64
C LEU A 265 -15.03 20.20 -6.12
N GLN A 266 -13.86 20.45 -5.52
CA GLN A 266 -13.73 20.77 -4.10
C GLN A 266 -14.48 22.06 -3.74
N ASN A 267 -14.29 23.13 -4.52
CA ASN A 267 -15.01 24.39 -4.32
C ASN A 267 -16.52 24.20 -4.49
N GLU A 268 -16.97 23.42 -5.48
CA GLU A 268 -18.38 23.10 -5.63
C GLU A 268 -18.94 22.35 -4.41
N MET A 269 -18.18 21.40 -3.86
CA MET A 269 -18.58 20.64 -2.68
C MET A 269 -18.72 21.53 -1.44
N GLU A 270 -17.82 22.51 -1.25
CA GLU A 270 -17.94 23.53 -0.20
C GLU A 270 -19.20 24.37 -0.38
N ILE A 271 -19.47 24.87 -1.59
CA ILE A 271 -20.68 25.65 -1.90
C ILE A 271 -21.95 24.84 -1.62
N VAL A 272 -22.00 23.58 -2.03
CA VAL A 272 -23.17 22.72 -1.79
C VAL A 272 -23.35 22.44 -0.30
N THR A 273 -22.27 22.25 0.44
CA THR A 273 -22.32 22.07 1.90
C THR A 273 -22.88 23.30 2.59
N GLU A 274 -22.47 24.50 2.17
CA GLU A 274 -23.02 25.76 2.71
C GLU A 274 -24.50 25.91 2.36
N LEU A 275 -24.92 25.57 1.13
CA LEU A 275 -26.33 25.58 0.74
C LEU A 275 -27.18 24.59 1.54
N ILE A 276 -26.66 23.40 1.84
CA ILE A 276 -27.32 22.42 2.70
C ILE A 276 -27.48 22.99 4.12
N GLN A 277 -26.42 23.57 4.68
CA GLN A 277 -26.48 24.20 6.00
C GLN A 277 -27.49 25.36 6.05
N GLN A 278 -27.50 26.23 5.03
CA GLN A 278 -28.49 27.30 4.90
C GLN A 278 -29.91 26.74 4.82
N CYS A 279 -30.14 25.70 4.01
CA CYS A 279 -31.45 25.07 3.87
C CYS A 279 -31.95 24.48 5.21
N ILE A 280 -31.08 23.81 5.97
CA ILE A 280 -31.40 23.30 7.31
C ILE A 280 -31.72 24.46 8.27
N ASN A 281 -30.93 25.53 8.23
CA ASN A 281 -31.10 26.67 9.13
C ASN A 281 -32.37 27.48 8.80
N GLU A 282 -32.74 27.62 7.53
CA GLU A 282 -34.00 28.22 7.09
C GLU A 282 -35.19 27.44 7.63
N ASN A 283 -35.19 26.11 7.53
CA ASN A 283 -36.26 25.26 8.07
C ASN A 283 -36.34 25.28 9.60
N ALA A 284 -35.22 25.46 10.29
CA ALA A 284 -35.19 25.58 11.75
C ALA A 284 -35.78 26.90 12.26
N ASN A 285 -35.67 27.98 11.48
CA ASN A 285 -36.06 29.34 11.88
C ASN A 285 -37.38 29.82 11.27
N VAL A 286 -37.83 29.22 10.16
CA VAL A 286 -39.01 29.63 9.40
C VAL A 286 -39.91 28.41 9.15
N ALA A 287 -41.22 28.57 9.36
CA ALA A 287 -42.19 27.55 9.00
C ALA A 287 -42.29 27.42 7.47
N LEU A 288 -41.68 26.38 6.91
CA LEU A 288 -41.68 26.06 5.49
C LEU A 288 -42.61 24.87 5.18
N ASP A 289 -43.07 24.81 3.93
CA ASP A 289 -43.74 23.61 3.41
C ASP A 289 -42.75 22.43 3.40
N GLN A 290 -43.12 21.36 4.10
CA GLN A 290 -42.22 20.22 4.29
C GLN A 290 -41.96 19.45 2.98
N GLY A 291 -42.90 19.46 2.03
CA GLY A 291 -42.74 18.81 0.73
C GLY A 291 -41.78 19.56 -0.18
N GLU A 292 -41.82 20.90 -0.17
CA GLU A 292 -40.89 21.74 -0.93
C GLU A 292 -39.48 21.74 -0.33
N TYR A 293 -39.38 21.80 1.01
CA TYR A 293 -38.11 21.65 1.73
C TYR A 293 -37.45 20.32 1.38
N GLN A 294 -38.18 19.20 1.47
CA GLN A 294 -37.63 17.88 1.21
C GLN A 294 -37.08 17.78 -0.22
N ARG A 295 -37.79 18.31 -1.23
CA ARG A 295 -37.29 18.31 -2.62
C ARG A 295 -36.02 19.13 -2.79
N ARG A 296 -35.93 20.31 -2.16
CA ARG A 296 -34.73 21.17 -2.22
C ARG A 296 -33.55 20.50 -1.53
N TYR A 297 -33.78 19.93 -0.34
CA TYR A 297 -32.77 19.19 0.40
C TYR A 297 -32.27 17.97 -0.36
N ASP A 298 -33.18 17.12 -0.86
CA ASP A 298 -32.84 15.92 -1.63
C ASP A 298 -32.05 16.27 -2.91
N GLY A 299 -32.41 17.37 -3.59
CA GLY A 299 -31.66 17.85 -4.76
C GLY A 299 -30.25 18.33 -4.42
N LEU A 300 -30.06 18.99 -3.28
CA LEU A 300 -28.73 19.41 -2.80
C LEU A 300 -27.88 18.21 -2.37
N VAL A 301 -28.48 17.23 -1.69
CA VAL A 301 -27.80 15.98 -1.31
C VAL A 301 -27.40 15.20 -2.55
N GLN A 302 -28.27 15.07 -3.55
CA GLN A 302 -27.94 14.39 -4.80
C GLN A 302 -26.79 15.09 -5.54
N ARG A 303 -26.77 16.42 -5.56
CA ARG A 303 -25.67 17.19 -6.14
C ARG A 303 -24.37 16.95 -5.38
N PHE A 304 -24.42 16.97 -4.04
CA PHE A 304 -23.27 16.67 -3.19
C PHE A 304 -22.70 15.28 -3.48
N ASP A 305 -23.55 14.26 -3.52
CA ASP A 305 -23.15 12.87 -3.77
C ASP A 305 -22.53 12.73 -5.17
N THR A 306 -23.12 13.35 -6.18
CA THR A 306 -22.58 13.32 -7.56
C THR A 306 -21.22 14.01 -7.65
N THR A 307 -21.08 15.22 -7.09
CA THR A 307 -19.81 15.96 -7.07
C THR A 307 -18.74 15.19 -6.29
N LYS A 308 -19.11 14.51 -5.20
CA LYS A 308 -18.22 13.66 -4.42
C LYS A 308 -17.73 12.46 -5.23
N GLU A 309 -18.62 11.74 -5.91
CA GLU A 309 -18.24 10.61 -6.77
C GLU A 309 -17.28 11.05 -7.88
N ASP A 310 -17.52 12.21 -8.49
CA ASP A 310 -16.65 12.73 -9.55
C ASP A 310 -15.29 13.19 -9.00
N LEU A 311 -15.25 13.77 -7.79
CA LEU A 311 -14.00 14.08 -7.10
C LEU A 311 -13.22 12.80 -6.80
N GLU A 312 -13.87 11.74 -6.32
CA GLU A 312 -13.24 10.44 -6.08
C GLU A 312 -12.65 9.87 -7.38
N LYS A 313 -13.39 9.92 -8.50
CA LYS A 313 -12.89 9.48 -9.83
C LYS A 313 -11.67 10.29 -10.28
N ILE A 314 -11.74 11.63 -10.25
CA ILE A 314 -10.64 12.50 -10.67
C ILE A 314 -9.41 12.30 -9.77
N SER A 315 -9.61 12.23 -8.45
CA SER A 315 -8.52 11.95 -7.51
C SER A 315 -7.89 10.58 -7.77
N GLY A 316 -8.68 9.58 -8.16
CA GLY A 316 -8.20 8.26 -8.59
C GLY A 316 -7.34 8.33 -9.84
N GLN A 317 -7.76 9.08 -10.86
CA GLN A 317 -6.99 9.28 -12.10
C GLN A 317 -5.67 10.01 -11.85
N ILE A 318 -5.67 11.06 -11.02
CA ILE A 318 -4.45 11.77 -10.62
C ILE A 318 -3.49 10.79 -9.94
N LYS A 319 -3.99 10.04 -8.94
CA LYS A 319 -3.21 9.03 -8.24
C LYS A 319 -2.61 8.01 -9.20
N GLU A 320 -3.41 7.47 -10.14
CA GLU A 320 -2.94 6.49 -11.11
C GLU A 320 -1.84 7.04 -12.02
N LYS A 321 -1.98 8.29 -12.51
CA LYS A 321 -0.95 8.96 -13.31
C LYS A 321 0.34 9.20 -12.52
N VAL A 322 0.24 9.68 -11.28
CA VAL A 322 1.40 9.91 -10.41
C VAL A 322 2.13 8.61 -10.11
N ILE A 323 1.39 7.55 -9.76
CA ILE A 323 1.95 6.22 -9.50
C ILE A 323 2.68 5.70 -10.75
N SER A 324 2.03 5.81 -11.92
CA SER A 324 2.61 5.35 -13.18
C SER A 324 3.89 6.11 -13.51
N ARG A 325 3.90 7.44 -13.34
CA ARG A 325 5.08 8.29 -13.52
C ARG A 325 6.24 7.87 -12.62
N GLN A 326 5.96 7.65 -11.33
CA GLN A 326 6.98 7.24 -10.35
C GLN A 326 7.51 5.83 -10.62
N THR A 327 6.63 4.90 -11.00
CA THR A 327 7.01 3.53 -11.38
C THR A 327 7.93 3.54 -12.60
N MET A 328 7.62 4.35 -13.60
CA MET A 328 8.43 4.50 -14.82
C MET A 328 9.76 5.20 -14.51
N ALA A 329 9.77 6.22 -13.65
CA ALA A 329 11.01 6.87 -13.21
C ALA A 329 11.93 5.91 -12.46
N ALA A 330 11.38 5.09 -11.55
CA ALA A 330 12.14 4.07 -10.84
C ALA A 330 12.69 2.99 -11.79
N PHE A 331 11.87 2.56 -12.76
CA PHE A 331 12.29 1.63 -13.81
C PHE A 331 13.46 2.17 -14.63
N LEU A 332 13.41 3.45 -15.04
CA LEU A 332 14.50 4.07 -15.80
C LEU A 332 15.74 4.31 -14.96
N ALA A 333 15.59 4.65 -13.68
CA ALA A 333 16.73 4.77 -12.77
C ALA A 333 17.45 3.43 -12.62
N GLU A 334 16.69 2.34 -12.47
CA GLU A 334 17.26 1.00 -12.42
C GLU A 334 17.94 0.62 -13.74
N LEU A 335 17.29 0.86 -14.88
CA LEU A 335 17.92 0.63 -16.18
C LEU A 335 19.20 1.45 -16.37
N LYS A 336 19.22 2.72 -15.96
CA LYS A 336 20.41 3.58 -16.04
C LYS A 336 21.56 2.99 -15.24
N ASN A 337 21.31 2.44 -14.06
CA ASN A 337 22.33 1.84 -13.20
C ASN A 337 22.85 0.49 -13.69
N GLN A 338 22.15 -0.18 -14.62
CA GLN A 338 22.61 -1.43 -15.22
C GLN A 338 23.42 -1.14 -16.49
N ASP A 339 24.74 -1.22 -16.39
CA ASP A 339 25.67 -0.99 -17.50
C ASP A 339 26.20 -2.28 -18.14
N GLU A 340 26.01 -3.42 -17.48
CA GLU A 340 26.46 -4.74 -17.96
C GLU A 340 25.28 -5.66 -18.28
N LEU A 341 25.46 -6.55 -19.26
CA LEU A 341 24.50 -7.60 -19.56
C LEU A 341 24.38 -8.57 -18.38
N LEU A 342 23.16 -9.01 -18.10
CA LEU A 342 22.93 -9.95 -17.02
C LEU A 342 23.45 -11.34 -17.41
N THR A 343 24.32 -11.89 -16.56
CA THR A 343 24.79 -13.28 -16.63
C THR A 343 23.89 -14.21 -15.83
N ASP A 344 23.37 -13.73 -14.71
CA ASP A 344 22.57 -14.49 -13.76
C ASP A 344 21.27 -13.77 -13.40
N PHE A 345 20.30 -14.53 -12.90
CA PHE A 345 19.04 -13.99 -12.44
C PHE A 345 19.21 -13.21 -11.14
N ASP A 346 18.90 -11.91 -11.18
CA ASP A 346 18.80 -11.06 -9.98
C ASP A 346 17.34 -10.90 -9.51
N PRO A 347 17.01 -11.39 -8.29
CA PRO A 347 15.72 -11.16 -7.64
C PRO A 347 15.25 -9.70 -7.56
N LEU A 348 16.17 -8.76 -7.33
CA LEU A 348 15.85 -7.34 -7.19
C LEU A 348 15.43 -6.76 -8.54
N LEU A 349 16.17 -7.08 -9.60
CA LEU A 349 15.86 -6.65 -10.96
C LEU A 349 14.57 -7.27 -11.48
N TRP A 350 14.31 -8.54 -11.19
CA TRP A 350 13.04 -9.18 -11.53
C TRP A 350 11.86 -8.38 -10.97
N HIS A 351 11.92 -8.01 -9.70
CA HIS A 351 10.88 -7.23 -9.06
C HIS A 351 10.78 -5.83 -9.68
N SER A 352 11.92 -5.15 -9.84
CA SER A 352 11.99 -3.77 -10.32
C SER A 352 11.49 -3.63 -11.76
N LEU A 353 11.91 -4.52 -12.66
CA LEU A 353 11.72 -4.40 -14.10
C LEU A 353 10.45 -5.08 -14.61
N VAL A 354 10.12 -6.28 -14.09
CA VAL A 354 9.04 -7.11 -14.65
C VAL A 354 7.69 -6.73 -14.05
N ASP A 355 6.71 -6.47 -14.91
CA ASP A 355 5.31 -6.36 -14.49
C ASP A 355 4.68 -7.75 -14.41
N CYS A 356 4.59 -8.45 -15.56
CA CYS A 356 4.07 -9.80 -15.62
C CYS A 356 4.67 -10.62 -16.78
N VAL A 357 4.54 -11.93 -16.69
CA VAL A 357 4.91 -12.90 -17.73
C VAL A 357 3.65 -13.57 -18.24
N THR A 358 3.35 -13.43 -19.53
CA THR A 358 2.18 -14.03 -20.15
C THR A 358 2.58 -15.28 -20.92
N VAL A 359 2.01 -16.42 -20.53
CA VAL A 359 2.27 -17.73 -21.15
C VAL A 359 1.14 -18.05 -22.13
N LEU A 360 1.42 -18.00 -23.43
CA LEU A 360 0.47 -18.34 -24.49
C LEU A 360 0.58 -19.83 -24.83
N ASP A 361 1.79 -20.29 -25.16
CA ASP A 361 2.09 -21.69 -25.45
C ASP A 361 3.51 -22.06 -24.98
N LYS A 362 4.03 -23.21 -25.42
CA LYS A 362 5.33 -23.74 -24.97
C LYS A 362 6.52 -22.94 -25.50
N GLU A 363 6.37 -22.24 -26.61
CA GLU A 363 7.43 -21.50 -27.30
C GLU A 363 7.21 -19.99 -27.21
N ASN A 364 5.97 -19.55 -26.96
CA ASN A 364 5.56 -18.17 -26.84
C ASN A 364 5.26 -17.81 -25.38
N VAL A 365 6.31 -17.39 -24.68
CA VAL A 365 6.25 -16.78 -23.36
C VAL A 365 6.70 -15.33 -23.49
N GLN A 366 5.80 -14.41 -23.19
CA GLN A 366 6.03 -12.98 -23.31
C GLN A 366 6.31 -12.38 -21.94
N ILE A 367 7.32 -11.53 -21.83
CA ILE A 367 7.62 -10.78 -20.60
C ILE A 367 7.22 -9.32 -20.83
N THR A 368 6.24 -8.87 -20.07
CA THR A 368 5.81 -7.47 -20.04
C THR A 368 6.54 -6.76 -18.90
N PHE A 369 7.30 -5.73 -19.25
CA PHE A 369 8.03 -4.88 -18.32
C PHE A 369 7.13 -3.74 -17.81
N LYS A 370 7.52 -3.11 -16.69
CA LYS A 370 6.73 -2.02 -16.08
C LYS A 370 6.59 -0.77 -16.95
N ASN A 371 7.43 -0.62 -17.98
CA ASN A 371 7.29 0.43 -19.00
C ASN A 371 6.27 0.08 -20.10
N GLY A 372 5.64 -1.10 -20.05
CA GLY A 372 4.67 -1.58 -21.03
C GLY A 372 5.28 -2.32 -22.23
N ILE A 373 6.60 -2.35 -22.38
CA ILE A 373 7.26 -3.11 -23.43
C ILE A 373 7.06 -4.60 -23.17
N THR A 374 6.70 -5.35 -24.21
CA THR A 374 6.54 -6.80 -24.17
C THR A 374 7.53 -7.45 -25.11
N ILE A 375 8.36 -8.36 -24.59
CA ILE A 375 9.40 -9.10 -25.32
C ILE A 375 9.05 -10.58 -25.40
#